data_AF-A0A2E6QGT2-F1
#
_entry.id   AF-A0A2E6QGT2-F1
#
_cell.length_a   1.000
_cell.length_b   1.000
_cell.length_c   1.000
_cell.angle_alpha   90.00
_cell.angle_beta   90.00
_cell.angle_gamma   90.00
#
_symmetry.space_group_name_H-M   'P 1'
#
loop_
_entity.id
_entity.type
_entity.pdbx_description
1 polymer ?
#
loop_
_entity_poly.entity_id
_entity_poly.type
_entity_poly.pdbx_seq_one_letter_code
_entity_poly.pdbx_strand_id
1 'polypeptide(L)'
;GPDVLSPAVEVLSSDYLDTVSRERVRRRLADWLGQRIAGLVRPLFKARKASLNGPARGLAFQITEALGSVPAATVANLVSALSPEDRKALTRLGIRFGTESVFMPEMLKPARIAARVLLWCVHTGESPVQPPRAGAVSSAIEGPLTAPLLEAAGYRTVGNRALRADILERVAAGARQLSRHGRFAADSSLMALAGCSATELGEILVALGYRQTIEEDGSTFFSRRRPRRGGNRRQQEKRKARESASPFSELGQLRIGGS
;
A
#
# COMPACT_ATOMS: atom_id res chain seq x y z
N GLY A 1 -20.26 11.81 -9.93
CA GLY A 1 -20.76 10.49 -10.37
C GLY A 1 -20.85 9.56 -9.17
N PRO A 2 -21.38 8.33 -9.32
CA PRO A 2 -21.62 7.44 -8.18
C PRO A 2 -20.35 6.85 -7.55
N ASP A 3 -19.25 6.73 -8.30
CA ASP A 3 -17.96 6.25 -7.81
C ASP A 3 -16.78 6.85 -8.59
N VAL A 4 -15.55 6.62 -8.10
CA VAL A 4 -14.29 7.14 -8.68
C VAL A 4 -14.05 6.69 -10.13
N LEU A 5 -14.61 5.55 -10.55
CA LEU A 5 -14.46 5.02 -11.91
C LEU A 5 -15.57 5.49 -12.86
N SER A 6 -16.56 6.21 -12.34
CA SER A 6 -17.77 6.62 -13.04
C SER A 6 -18.03 8.12 -12.87
N PRO A 7 -17.11 9.00 -13.34
CA PRO A 7 -17.31 10.44 -13.27
C PRO A 7 -18.55 10.85 -14.08
N ALA A 8 -19.25 11.88 -13.61
CA ALA A 8 -20.37 12.44 -14.34
C ALA A 8 -19.86 13.49 -15.34
N VAL A 9 -20.52 13.59 -16.49
CA VAL A 9 -20.25 14.64 -17.47
C VAL A 9 -21.27 15.76 -17.31
N GLU A 10 -20.75 16.96 -17.12
CA GLU A 10 -21.52 18.20 -17.13
C GLU A 10 -21.10 19.05 -18.34
N VAL A 11 -22.08 19.59 -19.07
CA VAL A 11 -21.84 20.47 -20.23
C VAL A 11 -22.01 21.91 -19.77
N LEU A 12 -20.95 22.69 -19.86
CA LEU A 12 -20.93 24.11 -19.48
C LEU A 12 -22.04 24.90 -20.18
N SER A 13 -22.60 25.90 -19.49
CA SER A 13 -23.58 26.81 -20.06
C SER A 13 -23.06 27.49 -21.33
N SER A 14 -23.96 27.68 -22.29
CA SER A 14 -23.64 28.29 -23.58
C SER A 14 -24.92 28.76 -24.23
N ASP A 15 -24.94 30.00 -24.70
CA ASP A 15 -26.10 30.61 -25.37
C ASP A 15 -26.38 29.98 -26.74
N TYR A 16 -25.40 29.23 -27.28
CA TYR A 16 -25.49 28.56 -28.56
C TYR A 16 -26.06 27.13 -28.48
N LEU A 17 -26.36 26.63 -27.27
CA LEU A 17 -26.86 25.27 -27.06
C LEU A 17 -28.22 25.27 -26.38
N ASP A 18 -29.25 24.91 -27.13
CA ASP A 18 -30.56 24.58 -26.56
C ASP A 18 -30.50 23.33 -25.68
N THR A 19 -31.55 23.09 -24.89
CA THR A 19 -31.62 21.99 -23.92
C THR A 19 -31.43 20.62 -24.58
N VAL A 20 -32.01 20.41 -25.77
CA VAL A 20 -31.95 19.14 -26.49
C VAL A 20 -30.55 18.86 -27.02
N SER A 21 -29.89 19.86 -27.58
CA SER A 21 -28.52 19.79 -28.09
C SER A 21 -27.53 19.61 -26.96
N ARG A 22 -27.71 20.32 -25.84
CA ARG A 22 -26.91 20.15 -24.63
C ARG A 22 -26.97 18.71 -24.11
N GLU A 23 -28.16 18.13 -24.02
CA GLU A 23 -28.34 16.75 -23.56
C GLU A 23 -27.72 15.74 -24.55
N ARG A 24 -27.83 16.00 -25.87
CA ARG A 24 -27.18 15.17 -26.90
C ARG A 24 -25.66 15.19 -26.77
N VAL A 25 -25.06 16.38 -26.56
CA VAL A 25 -23.62 16.55 -26.32
C VAL A 25 -23.21 15.82 -25.04
N ARG A 26 -23.96 16.01 -23.95
CA ARG A 26 -23.69 15.35 -22.66
C ARG A 26 -23.66 13.83 -22.80
N ARG A 27 -24.65 13.22 -23.47
CA ARG A 27 -24.69 11.76 -23.72
C ARG A 27 -23.50 11.29 -24.53
N ARG A 28 -23.18 11.96 -25.64
CA ARG A 28 -22.04 11.60 -26.49
C ARG A 28 -20.71 11.68 -25.74
N LEU A 29 -20.51 12.73 -24.94
CA LEU A 29 -19.32 12.88 -24.11
C LEU A 29 -19.25 11.83 -23.01
N ALA A 30 -20.38 11.51 -22.37
CA ALA A 30 -20.45 10.45 -21.36
C ALA A 30 -20.10 9.08 -21.95
N ASP A 31 -20.61 8.74 -23.13
CA ASP A 31 -20.30 7.49 -23.82
C ASP A 31 -18.82 7.42 -24.21
N TRP A 32 -18.29 8.49 -24.79
CA TRP A 32 -16.87 8.60 -25.16
C TRP A 32 -15.96 8.47 -23.93
N LEU A 33 -16.26 9.19 -22.85
CA LEU A 33 -15.48 9.16 -21.62
C LEU A 33 -15.55 7.78 -20.96
N GLY A 34 -16.74 7.17 -20.92
CA GLY A 34 -16.94 5.83 -20.42
C GLY A 34 -16.09 4.79 -21.14
N GLN A 35 -16.05 4.83 -22.49
CA GLN A 35 -15.20 3.96 -23.29
C GLN A 35 -13.70 4.21 -23.03
N ARG A 36 -13.30 5.48 -22.92
CA ARG A 36 -11.91 5.86 -22.63
C ARG A 36 -11.45 5.36 -21.26
N ILE A 37 -12.26 5.55 -20.22
CA ILE A 37 -11.99 5.05 -18.87
C ILE A 37 -11.96 3.53 -18.87
N ALA A 38 -12.95 2.87 -19.48
CA ALA A 38 -13.00 1.40 -19.57
C ALA A 38 -11.74 0.78 -20.18
N GLY A 39 -11.11 1.44 -21.16
CA GLY A 39 -9.81 1.02 -21.70
C GLY A 39 -8.65 1.22 -20.70
N LEU A 40 -8.55 2.42 -20.12
CA LEU A 40 -7.45 2.81 -19.22
C LEU A 40 -7.47 2.03 -17.89
N VAL A 41 -8.63 1.82 -17.29
CA VAL A 41 -8.79 1.13 -15.99
C VAL A 41 -9.39 -0.26 -16.12
N ARG A 42 -9.29 -0.88 -17.31
CA ARG A 42 -9.77 -2.26 -17.57
C ARG A 42 -9.41 -3.28 -16.47
N PRO A 43 -8.18 -3.30 -15.89
CA PRO A 43 -7.85 -4.22 -14.82
C PRO A 43 -8.74 -4.06 -13.58
N LEU A 44 -9.08 -2.82 -13.20
CA LEU A 44 -9.97 -2.53 -12.07
C LEU A 44 -11.39 -3.04 -12.33
N PHE A 45 -11.93 -2.79 -13.54
CA PHE A 45 -13.25 -3.33 -13.91
C PHE A 45 -13.27 -4.86 -13.94
N LYS A 46 -12.20 -5.50 -14.40
CA LYS A 46 -12.07 -6.96 -14.36
C LYS A 46 -12.09 -7.48 -12.92
N ALA A 47 -11.36 -6.82 -12.00
CA ALA A 47 -11.35 -7.20 -10.60
C ALA A 47 -12.74 -7.01 -9.94
N ARG A 48 -13.42 -5.89 -10.19
CA ARG A 48 -14.76 -5.58 -9.65
C ARG A 48 -15.84 -6.55 -10.15
N LYS A 49 -15.74 -7.03 -11.39
CA LYS A 49 -16.72 -7.96 -12.01
C LYS A 49 -16.40 -9.44 -11.76
N ALA A 50 -15.25 -9.76 -11.18
CA ALA A 50 -14.86 -11.14 -10.93
C ALA A 50 -15.77 -11.79 -9.89
N SER A 51 -16.13 -13.06 -10.13
CA SER A 51 -16.87 -13.90 -9.17
C SER A 51 -15.97 -14.31 -8.00
N LEU A 52 -15.72 -13.35 -7.10
CA LEU A 52 -14.98 -13.52 -5.86
C LEU A 52 -15.94 -13.51 -4.68
N ASN A 53 -15.57 -14.21 -3.59
CA ASN A 53 -16.36 -14.27 -2.37
C ASN A 53 -15.53 -13.85 -1.15
N GLY A 54 -16.21 -13.53 -0.04
CA GLY A 54 -15.61 -13.25 1.26
C GLY A 54 -14.42 -12.27 1.20
N PRO A 55 -13.25 -12.60 1.80
CA PRO A 55 -12.11 -11.69 1.89
C PRO A 55 -11.52 -11.33 0.52
N ALA A 56 -11.61 -12.22 -0.48
CA ALA A 56 -11.11 -11.93 -1.82
C ALA A 56 -11.92 -10.82 -2.51
N ARG A 57 -13.25 -10.86 -2.37
CA ARG A 57 -14.14 -9.80 -2.89
C ARG A 57 -13.88 -8.48 -2.17
N GLY A 58 -13.73 -8.52 -0.84
CA GLY A 58 -13.40 -7.34 -0.05
C GLY A 58 -12.09 -6.69 -0.48
N LEU A 59 -11.05 -7.50 -0.71
CA LEU A 59 -9.75 -7.00 -1.16
C LEU A 59 -9.80 -6.42 -2.58
N ALA A 60 -10.48 -7.10 -3.51
CA ALA A 60 -10.67 -6.58 -4.87
C ALA A 60 -11.44 -5.25 -4.87
N PHE A 61 -12.43 -5.10 -3.99
CA PHE A 61 -13.14 -3.84 -3.79
C PHE A 61 -12.20 -2.74 -3.29
N GLN A 62 -11.46 -2.96 -2.19
CA GLN A 62 -10.56 -1.93 -1.63
C GLN A 62 -9.47 -1.51 -2.62
N ILE A 63 -8.88 -2.45 -3.37
CA ILE A 63 -7.88 -2.14 -4.39
C ILE A 63 -8.50 -1.32 -5.53
N THR A 64 -9.75 -1.62 -5.91
CA THR A 64 -10.47 -0.90 -6.97
C THR A 64 -10.77 0.54 -6.57
N GLU A 65 -11.27 0.74 -5.35
CA GLU A 65 -11.53 2.08 -4.78
C GLU A 65 -10.25 2.91 -4.66
N ALA A 66 -9.14 2.26 -4.29
CA ALA A 66 -7.82 2.90 -4.23
C ALA A 66 -7.10 2.96 -5.60
N LEU A 67 -7.84 2.79 -6.70
CA LEU A 67 -7.35 2.94 -8.07
C LEU A 67 -6.19 1.99 -8.46
N GLY A 68 -6.03 0.87 -7.75
CA GLY A 68 -5.15 -0.23 -8.13
C GLY A 68 -3.98 -0.49 -7.18
N SER A 69 -3.85 0.22 -6.06
CA SER A 69 -2.83 -0.05 -5.04
C SER A 69 -3.21 0.44 -3.66
N VAL A 70 -2.86 -0.34 -2.63
CA VAL A 70 -3.04 0.02 -1.22
C VAL A 70 -1.81 -0.39 -0.41
N PRO A 71 -1.48 0.30 0.69
CA PRO A 71 -0.54 -0.21 1.69
C PRO A 71 -0.97 -1.60 2.18
N ALA A 72 -0.03 -2.54 2.28
CA ALA A 72 -0.35 -3.91 2.71
C ALA A 72 -0.92 -3.94 4.15
N ALA A 73 -0.49 -2.99 5.00
CA ALA A 73 -0.97 -2.86 6.36
C ALA A 73 -2.48 -2.55 6.45
N THR A 74 -3.04 -1.75 5.54
CA THR A 74 -4.48 -1.38 5.60
C THR A 74 -5.40 -2.54 5.24
N VAL A 75 -4.90 -3.49 4.46
CA VAL A 75 -5.62 -4.71 4.05
C VAL A 75 -5.13 -5.97 4.76
N ALA A 76 -4.32 -5.84 5.80
CA ALA A 76 -3.64 -6.99 6.43
C ALA A 76 -4.61 -8.09 6.88
N ASN A 77 -5.75 -7.71 7.46
CA ASN A 77 -6.80 -8.64 7.92
C ASN A 77 -7.47 -9.39 6.76
N LEU A 78 -7.71 -8.71 5.64
CA LEU A 78 -8.26 -9.36 4.44
C LEU A 78 -7.24 -10.33 3.86
N VAL A 79 -5.98 -9.89 3.73
CA VAL A 79 -4.89 -10.70 3.19
C VAL A 79 -4.63 -11.94 4.05
N SER A 80 -4.64 -11.83 5.38
CA SER A 80 -4.44 -12.97 6.28
C SER A 80 -5.58 -13.99 6.22
N ALA A 81 -6.80 -13.55 5.91
CA ALA A 81 -7.97 -14.41 5.76
C ALA A 81 -8.10 -15.09 4.38
N LEU A 82 -7.24 -14.78 3.40
CA LEU A 82 -7.32 -15.39 2.07
C LEU A 82 -6.87 -16.85 2.07
N SER A 83 -7.69 -17.71 1.47
CA SER A 83 -7.29 -19.08 1.11
C SER A 83 -6.24 -19.09 -0.02
N PRO A 84 -5.54 -20.21 -0.24
CA PRO A 84 -4.67 -20.39 -1.42
C PRO A 84 -5.42 -20.17 -2.75
N GLU A 85 -6.67 -20.62 -2.84
CA GLU A 85 -7.55 -20.47 -4.00
C GLU A 85 -7.89 -19.00 -4.26
N ASP A 86 -8.21 -18.24 -3.21
CA ASP A 86 -8.45 -16.80 -3.27
C ASP A 86 -7.22 -16.06 -3.78
N ARG A 87 -6.05 -16.36 -3.22
CA ARG A 87 -4.77 -15.76 -3.65
C ARG A 87 -4.48 -16.06 -5.11
N LYS A 88 -4.72 -17.30 -5.56
CA LYS A 88 -4.56 -17.70 -6.96
C LYS A 88 -5.53 -16.93 -7.86
N ALA A 89 -6.79 -16.79 -7.46
CA ALA A 89 -7.80 -16.04 -8.21
C ALA A 89 -7.42 -14.55 -8.36
N LEU A 90 -7.04 -13.89 -7.26
CA LEU A 90 -6.59 -12.49 -7.27
C LEU A 90 -5.29 -12.30 -8.08
N THR A 91 -4.37 -13.26 -8.00
CA THR A 91 -3.13 -13.25 -8.79
C THR A 91 -3.42 -13.32 -10.30
N ARG A 92 -4.42 -14.11 -10.73
CA ARG A 92 -4.88 -14.16 -12.14
C ARG A 92 -5.53 -12.84 -12.57
N LEU A 93 -6.15 -12.10 -11.66
CA LEU A 93 -6.66 -10.76 -11.92
C LEU A 93 -5.55 -9.70 -12.01
N GLY A 94 -4.30 -10.07 -11.75
CA GLY A 94 -3.15 -9.18 -11.84
C GLY A 94 -2.81 -8.47 -10.52
N ILE A 95 -3.42 -8.87 -9.41
CA ILE A 95 -3.09 -8.35 -8.08
C ILE A 95 -1.80 -9.05 -7.59
N ARG A 96 -0.92 -8.28 -6.96
CA ARG A 96 0.33 -8.74 -6.37
C ARG A 96 0.37 -8.38 -4.89
N PHE A 97 0.83 -9.32 -4.09
CA PHE A 97 0.92 -9.20 -2.64
C PHE A 97 2.38 -8.94 -2.27
N GLY A 98 2.68 -7.70 -1.91
CA GLY A 98 3.97 -7.28 -1.39
C GLY A 98 3.99 -7.24 0.13
N THR A 99 5.15 -6.90 0.68
CA THR A 99 5.30 -6.64 2.13
C THR A 99 4.72 -5.28 2.49
N GLU A 100 4.96 -4.27 1.65
CA GLU A 100 4.62 -2.88 1.91
C GLU A 100 3.31 -2.48 1.19
N SER A 101 3.00 -3.14 0.07
CA SER A 101 1.88 -2.81 -0.80
C SER A 101 1.18 -4.04 -1.37
N VAL A 102 -0.13 -3.93 -1.56
CA VAL A 102 -0.90 -4.81 -2.45
C VAL A 102 -1.33 -3.98 -3.66
N PHE A 103 -0.96 -4.41 -4.87
CA PHE A 103 -1.08 -3.55 -6.06
C PHE A 103 -1.26 -4.33 -7.36
N MET A 104 -1.69 -3.62 -8.40
CA MET A 104 -1.80 -4.15 -9.77
C MET A 104 -0.69 -3.55 -10.65
N PRO A 105 0.34 -4.32 -11.07
CA PRO A 105 1.44 -3.79 -11.87
C PRO A 105 0.99 -3.11 -13.17
N GLU A 106 -0.05 -3.63 -13.81
CA GLU A 106 -0.63 -3.00 -15.01
C GLU A 106 -1.07 -1.56 -14.78
N MET A 107 -1.57 -1.25 -13.58
CA MET A 107 -2.03 0.09 -13.15
C MET A 107 -0.89 1.07 -12.85
N LEU A 108 0.37 0.63 -12.97
CA LEU A 108 1.57 1.46 -12.81
C LEU A 108 2.16 1.91 -14.15
N LYS A 109 1.51 1.59 -15.28
CA LYS A 109 1.90 2.09 -16.61
C LYS A 109 1.59 3.60 -16.73
N PRO A 110 2.43 4.41 -17.41
CA PRO A 110 2.29 5.87 -17.42
C PRO A 110 0.89 6.39 -17.78
N ALA A 111 0.29 5.88 -18.86
CA ALA A 111 -1.05 6.30 -19.28
C ALA A 111 -2.14 5.96 -18.24
N ARG A 112 -1.97 4.87 -17.49
CA ARG A 112 -2.90 4.49 -16.42
C ARG A 112 -2.67 5.33 -15.16
N ILE A 113 -1.42 5.63 -14.81
CA ILE A 113 -1.10 6.57 -13.72
C ILE A 113 -1.74 7.93 -13.98
N ALA A 114 -1.60 8.47 -15.19
CA ALA A 114 -2.25 9.72 -15.58
C ALA A 114 -3.78 9.65 -15.42
N ALA A 115 -4.40 8.53 -15.82
CA ALA A 115 -5.83 8.31 -15.63
C ALA A 115 -6.22 8.24 -14.15
N ARG A 116 -5.43 7.56 -13.31
CA ARG A 116 -5.67 7.45 -11.87
C ARG A 116 -5.63 8.81 -11.19
N VAL A 117 -4.61 9.62 -11.50
CA VAL A 117 -4.47 11.00 -10.99
C VAL A 117 -5.70 11.82 -11.37
N LEU A 118 -6.10 11.83 -12.64
CA LEU A 118 -7.25 12.61 -13.09
C LEU A 118 -8.57 12.14 -12.46
N LEU A 119 -8.80 10.83 -12.41
CA LEU A 119 -10.01 10.26 -11.78
C LEU A 119 -10.06 10.59 -10.29
N TRP A 120 -8.92 10.54 -9.60
CA TRP A 120 -8.83 10.92 -8.20
C TRP A 120 -9.18 12.40 -8.01
N CYS A 121 -8.55 13.31 -8.76
CA CYS A 121 -8.85 14.75 -8.68
C CYS A 121 -10.34 15.04 -8.91
N VAL A 122 -10.93 14.45 -9.96
CA VAL A 122 -12.36 14.62 -10.27
C VAL A 122 -13.24 14.06 -9.15
N HIS A 123 -12.84 12.96 -8.52
CA HIS A 123 -13.60 12.34 -7.44
C HIS A 123 -13.52 13.12 -6.12
N THR A 124 -12.36 13.70 -5.82
CA THR A 124 -12.13 14.50 -4.60
C THR A 124 -12.51 15.97 -4.76
N GLY A 125 -12.82 16.41 -5.99
CA GLY A 125 -13.10 17.82 -6.29
C GLY A 125 -11.84 18.69 -6.32
N GLU A 126 -10.66 18.09 -6.41
CA GLU A 126 -9.40 18.81 -6.56
C GLU A 126 -9.16 19.22 -8.01
N SER A 127 -8.47 20.35 -8.20
CA SER A 127 -8.03 20.79 -9.52
C SER A 127 -7.17 19.71 -10.18
N PRO A 128 -7.33 19.44 -11.49
CA PRO A 128 -6.48 18.49 -12.19
C PRO A 128 -5.00 18.88 -12.12
N VAL A 129 -4.16 17.92 -11.76
CA VAL A 129 -2.71 18.10 -11.66
C VAL A 129 -1.99 17.18 -12.63
N GLN A 130 -0.77 17.56 -13.02
CA GLN A 130 0.07 16.70 -13.84
C GLN A 130 0.53 15.49 -13.01
N PRO A 131 0.46 14.26 -13.56
CA PRO A 131 0.97 13.09 -12.86
C PRO A 131 2.51 13.15 -12.76
N PRO A 132 3.12 12.32 -11.89
CA PRO A 132 4.56 12.12 -11.91
C PRO A 132 5.07 11.79 -13.32
N ARG A 133 6.30 12.25 -13.64
CA ARG A 133 6.90 12.08 -14.98
C ARG A 133 6.78 10.63 -15.45
N ALA A 134 6.46 10.43 -16.73
CA ALA A 134 6.37 9.09 -17.31
C ALA A 134 7.65 8.28 -17.03
N GLY A 135 7.48 7.09 -16.45
CA GLY A 135 8.57 6.19 -16.08
C GLY A 135 9.22 6.49 -14.72
N ALA A 136 8.87 7.60 -14.05
CA ALA A 136 9.38 7.91 -12.71
C ALA A 136 9.12 6.76 -11.74
N VAL A 137 10.17 6.40 -11.00
CA VAL A 137 10.15 5.36 -9.97
C VAL A 137 9.99 5.95 -8.56
N SER A 138 10.23 7.26 -8.45
CA SER A 138 10.27 8.03 -7.23
C SER A 138 9.82 9.46 -7.54
N SER A 139 9.15 10.10 -6.59
CA SER A 139 8.69 11.48 -6.67
C SER A 139 8.94 12.17 -5.33
N ALA A 140 9.30 13.45 -5.38
CA ALA A 140 9.18 14.30 -4.21
C ALA A 140 7.70 14.49 -3.85
N ILE A 141 7.43 14.75 -2.57
CA ILE A 141 6.09 15.10 -2.07
C ILE A 141 6.08 16.63 -1.93
N GLU A 142 5.73 17.32 -3.00
CA GLU A 142 5.79 18.78 -3.05
C GLU A 142 4.74 19.39 -3.96
N GLY A 143 4.38 20.64 -3.68
CA GLY A 143 3.41 21.41 -4.44
C GLY A 143 2.08 20.64 -4.63
N PRO A 144 1.61 20.47 -5.88
CA PRO A 144 0.35 19.80 -6.17
C PRO A 144 0.41 18.26 -5.99
N LEU A 145 1.60 17.67 -5.86
CA LEU A 145 1.78 16.22 -5.69
C LEU A 145 1.74 15.84 -4.21
N THR A 146 0.55 15.94 -3.62
CA THR A 146 0.32 15.59 -2.23
C THR A 146 0.48 14.08 -1.98
N ALA A 147 0.71 13.70 -0.72
CA ALA A 147 0.81 12.29 -0.33
C ALA A 147 -0.42 11.47 -0.74
N PRO A 148 -1.68 11.89 -0.47
CA PRO A 148 -2.87 11.14 -0.89
C PRO A 148 -2.98 10.96 -2.41
N LEU A 149 -2.65 12.00 -3.19
CA LEU A 149 -2.64 11.91 -4.65
C LEU A 149 -1.59 10.91 -5.14
N LEU A 150 -0.37 10.97 -4.59
CA LEU A 150 0.71 10.05 -4.95
C LEU A 150 0.33 8.60 -4.62
N GLU A 151 -0.36 8.37 -3.50
CA GLU A 151 -0.93 7.06 -3.16
C GLU A 151 -1.96 6.59 -4.20
N ALA A 152 -2.91 7.46 -4.57
CA ALA A 152 -3.87 7.18 -5.62
C ALA A 152 -3.22 6.93 -6.99
N ALA A 153 -2.06 7.54 -7.25
CA ALA A 153 -1.25 7.38 -8.45
C ALA A 153 -0.42 6.09 -8.49
N GLY A 154 -0.35 5.32 -7.39
CA GLY A 154 0.40 4.06 -7.34
C GLY A 154 1.76 4.14 -6.66
N TYR A 155 1.99 5.21 -5.90
CA TYR A 155 3.18 5.40 -5.10
C TYR A 155 2.86 5.15 -3.62
N ARG A 156 3.91 5.01 -2.83
CA ARG A 156 3.85 4.89 -1.37
C ARG A 156 4.79 5.91 -0.79
N THR A 157 4.29 6.70 0.15
CA THR A 157 5.10 7.66 0.88
C THR A 157 6.00 6.91 1.87
N VAL A 158 7.30 7.18 1.78
CA VAL A 158 8.36 6.59 2.60
C VAL A 158 9.40 7.67 2.90
N GLY A 159 9.47 8.08 4.17
CA GLY A 159 10.21 9.29 4.55
C GLY A 159 9.62 10.52 3.85
N ASN A 160 10.49 11.35 3.26
CA ASN A 160 10.09 12.58 2.57
C ASN A 160 9.82 12.38 1.06
N ARG A 161 9.73 11.13 0.59
CA ARG A 161 9.55 10.79 -0.83
C ARG A 161 8.40 9.83 -1.02
N ALA A 162 7.94 9.70 -2.26
CA ALA A 162 7.04 8.65 -2.67
C ALA A 162 7.71 7.72 -3.68
N LEU A 163 7.76 6.42 -3.40
CA LEU A 163 8.28 5.40 -4.31
C LEU A 163 7.13 4.67 -4.98
N ARG A 164 7.27 4.36 -6.27
CA ARG A 164 6.27 3.55 -6.97
C ARG A 164 6.17 2.17 -6.32
N ALA A 165 4.96 1.64 -6.17
CA ALA A 165 4.73 0.45 -5.34
C ALA A 165 5.60 -0.77 -5.73
N ASP A 166 5.82 -1.01 -7.01
CA ASP A 166 6.71 -2.07 -7.53
C ASP A 166 8.18 -1.86 -7.12
N ILE A 167 8.63 -0.62 -7.12
CA ILE A 167 10.00 -0.24 -6.76
C ILE A 167 10.20 -0.33 -5.25
N LEU A 168 9.22 0.14 -4.46
CA LEU A 168 9.26 0.00 -3.01
C LEU A 168 9.40 -1.46 -2.59
N GLU A 169 8.63 -2.37 -3.19
CA GLU A 169 8.74 -3.81 -2.89
C GLU A 169 10.12 -4.37 -3.19
N ARG A 170 10.73 -3.96 -4.32
CA ARG A 170 12.08 -4.40 -4.69
C ARG A 170 13.14 -3.83 -3.75
N VAL A 171 13.02 -2.56 -3.34
CA VAL A 171 13.91 -1.94 -2.34
C VAL A 171 13.79 -2.67 -1.00
N ALA A 172 12.56 -2.90 -0.51
CA ALA A 172 12.31 -3.62 0.73
C ALA A 172 12.86 -5.06 0.69
N ALA A 173 12.72 -5.74 -0.45
CA ALA A 173 13.28 -7.08 -0.67
C ALA A 173 14.83 -7.08 -0.64
N GLY A 174 15.47 -6.12 -1.31
CA GLY A 174 16.93 -5.99 -1.32
C GLY A 174 17.49 -5.64 0.06
N ALA A 175 16.88 -4.67 0.77
CA ALA A 175 17.24 -4.36 2.16
C ALA A 175 17.08 -5.58 3.10
N ARG A 176 16.02 -6.37 2.88
CA ARG A 176 15.80 -7.63 3.61
C ARG A 176 16.89 -8.65 3.32
N GLN A 177 17.40 -8.73 2.10
CA GLN A 177 18.49 -9.63 1.74
C GLN A 177 19.79 -9.20 2.40
N LEU A 178 20.17 -7.92 2.30
CA LEU A 178 21.38 -7.36 2.92
C LEU A 178 21.38 -7.58 4.44
N SER A 179 20.24 -7.33 5.09
CA SER A 179 20.13 -7.52 6.54
C SER A 179 20.21 -8.96 7.05
N ARG A 180 20.16 -9.97 6.18
CA ARG A 180 20.41 -11.38 6.59
C ARG A 180 21.83 -11.58 7.08
N HIS A 181 22.77 -10.78 6.60
CA HIS A 181 24.19 -10.84 6.96
C HIS A 181 24.55 -9.91 8.14
N GLY A 182 23.55 -9.30 8.79
CA GLY A 182 23.73 -8.39 9.92
C GLY A 182 23.44 -6.94 9.56
N ARG A 183 24.28 -6.03 10.04
CA ARG A 183 24.20 -4.62 9.67
C ARG A 183 24.78 -4.41 8.27
N PHE A 184 24.23 -3.47 7.51
CA PHE A 184 24.67 -3.17 6.14
C PHE A 184 24.73 -1.66 5.93
N ALA A 185 25.60 -1.17 5.06
CA ALA A 185 25.69 0.24 4.69
C ALA A 185 24.61 0.62 3.65
N ALA A 186 24.43 1.92 3.38
CA ALA A 186 23.61 2.38 2.27
C ALA A 186 24.14 1.81 0.94
N ASP A 187 23.41 0.89 0.34
CA ASP A 187 23.84 0.14 -0.84
C ASP A 187 23.55 0.90 -2.15
N SER A 188 24.54 0.95 -3.05
CA SER A 188 24.42 1.70 -4.31
C SER A 188 23.40 1.12 -5.27
N SER A 189 23.16 -0.20 -5.24
CA SER A 189 22.12 -0.83 -6.06
C SER A 189 20.72 -0.44 -5.58
N LEU A 190 20.52 -0.30 -4.25
CA LEU A 190 19.27 0.20 -3.68
C LEU A 190 19.03 1.68 -4.00
N MET A 191 20.07 2.52 -3.95
CA MET A 191 19.99 3.93 -4.35
C MET A 191 19.58 4.07 -5.82
N ALA A 192 20.25 3.34 -6.72
CA ALA A 192 19.93 3.35 -8.15
C ALA A 192 18.50 2.85 -8.42
N LEU A 193 18.06 1.82 -7.70
CA LEU A 193 16.71 1.28 -7.81
C LEU A 193 15.64 2.27 -7.36
N ALA A 194 15.86 2.94 -6.23
CA ALA A 194 14.95 3.94 -5.67
C ALA A 194 15.03 5.30 -6.37
N GLY A 195 16.08 5.53 -7.17
CA GLY A 195 16.37 6.83 -7.79
C GLY A 195 16.57 7.92 -6.74
N CYS A 196 17.36 7.65 -5.70
CA CYS A 196 17.59 8.57 -4.58
C CYS A 196 19.06 8.62 -4.14
N SER A 197 19.40 9.64 -3.37
CA SER A 197 20.70 9.81 -2.71
C SER A 197 20.86 8.86 -1.51
N ALA A 198 22.09 8.78 -0.96
CA ALA A 198 22.38 7.97 0.22
C ALA A 198 21.59 8.42 1.45
N THR A 199 21.45 9.74 1.64
CA THR A 199 20.66 10.34 2.72
C THR A 199 19.20 9.93 2.61
N GLU A 200 18.61 10.07 1.42
CA GLU A 200 17.22 9.69 1.16
C GLU A 200 17.00 8.18 1.29
N LEU A 201 17.97 7.35 0.85
CA LEU A 201 17.89 5.92 1.08
C LEU A 201 17.86 5.60 2.58
N GLY A 202 18.63 6.34 3.39
CA GLY A 202 18.59 6.22 4.84
C GLY A 202 17.19 6.50 5.41
N GLU A 203 16.55 7.58 4.99
CA GLU A 203 15.16 7.91 5.38
C GLU A 203 14.18 6.80 4.96
N ILE A 204 14.31 6.28 3.74
CA ILE A 204 13.48 5.17 3.23
C ILE A 204 13.68 3.92 4.09
N LEU A 205 14.92 3.55 4.40
CA LEU A 205 15.21 2.38 5.22
C LEU A 205 14.68 2.53 6.65
N VAL A 206 14.78 3.72 7.23
CA VAL A 206 14.18 4.01 8.55
C VAL A 206 12.66 3.89 8.50
N ALA A 207 12.01 4.44 7.46
CA ALA A 207 10.57 4.30 7.25
C ALA A 207 10.13 2.83 7.07
N LEU A 208 10.97 2.00 6.44
CA LEU A 208 10.80 0.55 6.32
C LEU A 208 11.09 -0.22 7.63
N GLY A 209 11.39 0.49 8.73
CA GLY A 209 11.56 -0.10 10.06
C GLY A 209 12.98 -0.56 10.40
N TYR A 210 13.98 -0.20 9.59
CA TYR A 210 15.39 -0.42 9.94
C TYR A 210 15.87 0.61 10.97
N ARG A 211 16.85 0.22 11.78
CA ARG A 211 17.56 1.13 12.69
C ARG A 211 18.81 1.63 11.99
N GLN A 212 18.96 2.95 11.91
CA GLN A 212 20.19 3.62 11.50
C GLN A 212 21.17 3.71 12.68
N THR A 213 22.45 3.54 12.43
CA THR A 213 23.55 3.73 13.38
C THR A 213 24.66 4.46 12.66
N ILE A 214 25.15 5.54 13.26
CA ILE A 214 26.24 6.36 12.72
C ILE A 214 27.45 6.07 13.62
N GLU A 215 28.57 5.65 13.01
CA GLU A 215 29.82 5.43 13.74
C GLU A 215 30.61 6.74 13.91
N GLU A 216 31.65 6.71 14.73
CA GLU A 216 32.49 7.89 15.03
C GLU A 216 33.20 8.45 13.80
N ASP A 217 33.43 7.60 12.78
CA ASP A 217 34.01 7.98 11.49
C ASP A 217 32.98 8.58 10.50
N GLY A 218 31.72 8.73 10.93
CA GLY A 218 30.61 9.23 10.12
C GLY A 218 29.95 8.19 9.21
N SER A 219 30.42 6.94 9.20
CA SER A 219 29.82 5.88 8.40
C SER A 219 28.44 5.49 8.93
N THR A 220 27.49 5.28 8.01
CA THR A 220 26.09 4.97 8.35
C THR A 220 25.77 3.52 8.03
N PHE A 221 25.25 2.80 9.03
CA PHE A 221 24.81 1.42 8.93
C PHE A 221 23.34 1.24 9.31
N PHE A 222 22.71 0.23 8.73
CA PHE A 222 21.32 -0.14 8.95
C PHE A 222 21.22 -1.57 9.45
N SER A 223 20.32 -1.81 10.40
CA SER A 223 20.05 -3.16 10.92
C SER A 223 18.56 -3.36 11.19
N ARG A 224 18.08 -4.60 11.12
CA ARG A 224 16.70 -4.91 11.48
C ARG A 224 16.47 -4.64 12.97
N ARG A 225 15.36 -3.98 13.31
CA ARG A 225 14.90 -3.93 14.70
C ARG A 225 14.60 -5.35 15.18
N ARG A 226 15.39 -5.86 16.13
CA ARG A 226 15.04 -7.11 16.82
C ARG A 226 13.72 -6.88 17.56
N PRO A 227 12.70 -7.75 17.41
CA PRO A 227 11.53 -7.67 18.27
C PRO A 227 12.02 -7.78 19.72
N ARG A 228 11.56 -6.87 20.59
CA ARG A 228 11.88 -6.91 22.02
C ARG A 228 11.44 -8.27 22.56
N ARG A 229 12.40 -9.17 22.81
CA ARG A 229 12.19 -10.40 23.61
C ARG A 229 11.86 -9.98 25.04
N GLY A 230 10.61 -9.61 25.32
CA GLY A 230 10.23 -9.06 26.62
C GLY A 230 8.81 -9.35 27.11
N GLY A 231 7.90 -9.81 26.24
CA GLY A 231 6.51 -10.05 26.63
C GLY A 231 6.31 -11.29 27.52
N ASN A 232 6.93 -12.42 27.16
CA ASN A 232 6.67 -13.70 27.85
C ASN A 232 7.31 -13.84 29.23
N ARG A 233 8.44 -13.17 29.51
CA ARG A 233 9.15 -13.33 30.79
C ARG A 233 8.36 -12.71 31.95
N ARG A 234 7.82 -11.50 31.76
CA ARG A 234 6.95 -10.84 32.75
C ARG A 234 5.60 -11.56 32.96
N GLN A 235 5.06 -12.20 31.92
CA GLN A 235 3.82 -12.98 32.02
C GLN A 235 4.04 -14.33 32.71
N GLN A 236 5.19 -14.99 32.47
CA GLN A 236 5.61 -16.20 33.21
C GLN A 236 5.93 -15.89 34.68
N GLU A 237 6.62 -14.78 34.97
CA GLU A 237 6.90 -14.35 36.35
C GLU A 237 5.60 -14.02 37.10
N LYS A 238 4.63 -13.33 36.47
CA LYS A 238 3.31 -13.09 37.08
C LYS A 238 2.48 -14.37 37.27
N ARG A 239 2.58 -15.36 36.37
CA ARG A 239 1.91 -16.66 36.54
C ARG A 239 2.51 -17.45 37.70
N LYS A 240 3.84 -17.55 37.78
CA LYS A 240 4.53 -18.21 38.89
C LYS A 240 4.24 -17.54 40.24
N ALA A 241 4.22 -16.21 40.30
CA ALA A 241 3.89 -15.47 41.51
C ALA A 241 2.42 -15.67 41.96
N ARG A 242 1.49 -15.85 41.01
CA ARG A 242 0.08 -16.20 41.32
C ARG A 242 -0.08 -17.65 41.77
N GLU A 243 0.70 -18.58 41.21
CA GLU A 243 0.68 -19.98 41.63
C GLU A 243 1.27 -20.16 43.04
N SER A 244 2.33 -19.43 43.40
CA SER A 244 2.89 -19.46 44.76
C SER A 244 2.01 -18.77 45.81
N ALA A 245 1.19 -17.80 45.40
CA ALA A 245 0.28 -17.06 46.28
C ALA A 245 -1.16 -17.63 46.30
N SER A 246 -1.41 -18.74 45.62
CA SER A 246 -2.72 -19.39 45.62
C SER A 246 -2.94 -20.11 46.96
N PRO A 247 -4.12 -19.99 47.60
CA PRO A 247 -4.46 -20.71 48.85
C PRO A 247 -4.34 -22.24 48.76
N PHE A 248 -4.24 -22.78 47.55
CA PHE A 248 -4.07 -24.22 47.27
C PHE A 248 -2.61 -24.69 47.31
N SER A 249 -1.62 -23.79 47.46
CA SER A 249 -0.20 -24.16 47.50
C SER A 249 0.18 -24.96 48.75
N GLU A 250 -0.56 -24.81 49.85
CA GLU A 250 -0.35 -25.57 51.09
C GLU A 250 -0.96 -26.98 51.07
N LEU A 251 -1.93 -27.26 50.18
CA LEU A 251 -2.56 -28.58 50.06
C LEU A 251 -1.62 -29.65 49.46
N GLY A 252 -0.53 -29.25 48.81
CA GLY A 252 0.49 -30.17 48.30
C GLY A 252 1.41 -30.77 49.38
N GLN A 253 1.41 -30.20 50.59
CA GLN A 253 2.22 -30.69 51.71
C GLN A 253 1.49 -31.70 52.59
N LEU A 254 0.17 -31.82 52.46
CA LEU A 254 -0.62 -32.81 53.19
C LEU A 254 -0.79 -34.08 52.34
N ARG A 255 0.29 -34.86 52.24
CA ARG A 255 0.17 -36.29 51.94
C ARG A 255 -0.44 -36.99 53.15
N ILE A 256 -1.69 -37.42 52.95
CA ILE A 256 -2.48 -38.29 53.81
C ILE A 256 -1.63 -39.47 54.28
N GLY A 257 -1.31 -39.50 55.56
CA GLY A 257 -0.79 -40.69 56.24
C GLY A 257 -1.93 -41.69 56.39
N GLY A 258 -1.94 -42.71 55.54
CA GLY A 258 -2.80 -43.88 55.69
C GLY A 258 -2.11 -44.93 56.56
N SER A 259 -2.73 -45.24 57.70
CA SER A 259 -2.79 -46.56 58.31
C SER A 259 -4.13 -46.64 59.04
#